data_AF-A0A3D5GHF6-F1
#
_entry.id   AF-A0A3D5GHF6-F1
#
_cell.length_a   1.000
_cell.length_b   1.000
_cell.length_c   1.000
_cell.angle_alpha   90.00
_cell.angle_beta   90.00
_cell.angle_gamma   90.00
#
_symmetry.space_group_name_H-M   'P 1'
#
loop_
_entity.id
_entity.type
_entity.pdbx_description
1 polymer ?
#
loop_
_entity_poly.entity_id
_entity_poly.type
_entity_poly.pdbx_seq_one_letter_code
_entity_poly.pdbx_strand_id
1 'polypeptide(L)'
;MTYRFAASTVALCLGLWIGLVPFSRPLPGGAPFSLEATPRIGCQTPIVGMVGHDQPAAEVFTVPRPQVGDPTATKKVDCTRHARFRVTIGTALVVVAIISWTTIRRRGSEASVEPSD
;
A
#
# COMPACT_ATOMS: atom_id res chain seq x y z
N MET A 1 -14.66 -3.09 -26.99
CA MET A 1 -13.25 -2.64 -26.91
C MET A 1 -13.01 -1.66 -25.74
N THR A 2 -13.92 -0.71 -25.51
CA THR A 2 -13.82 0.37 -24.50
C THR A 2 -13.68 -0.11 -23.04
N TYR A 3 -14.43 -1.14 -22.64
CA TYR A 3 -14.39 -1.67 -21.26
C TYR A 3 -13.00 -2.24 -20.87
N ARG A 4 -12.31 -2.88 -21.81
CA ARG A 4 -10.98 -3.47 -21.57
C ARG A 4 -9.89 -2.41 -21.41
N PHE A 5 -9.99 -1.32 -22.15
CA PHE A 5 -9.13 -0.14 -21.99
C PHE A 5 -9.40 0.53 -20.64
N ALA A 6 -10.66 0.81 -20.31
CA ALA A 6 -11.04 1.40 -19.03
C ALA A 6 -10.57 0.56 -17.83
N ALA A 7 -10.76 -0.77 -17.88
CA ALA A 7 -10.29 -1.66 -16.83
C ALA A 7 -8.76 -1.65 -16.68
N SER A 8 -8.02 -1.54 -17.80
CA SER A 8 -6.55 -1.45 -17.77
C SER A 8 -6.09 -0.13 -17.16
N THR A 9 -6.75 0.99 -17.49
CA THR A 9 -6.48 2.30 -16.85
C THR A 9 -6.77 2.26 -15.36
N VAL A 10 -7.90 1.68 -14.96
CA VAL A 10 -8.27 1.54 -13.54
C VAL A 10 -7.25 0.69 -12.78
N ALA A 11 -6.81 -0.43 -13.37
CA ALA A 11 -5.78 -1.28 -12.78
C ALA A 11 -4.43 -0.57 -12.63
N LEU A 12 -4.03 0.26 -13.61
CA LEU A 12 -2.84 1.11 -13.52
C LEU A 12 -2.95 2.09 -12.35
N CYS A 13 -4.05 2.85 -12.28
CA CYS A 13 -4.28 3.83 -11.22
C CYS A 13 -4.30 3.17 -9.84
N LEU A 14 -4.97 2.02 -9.70
CA LEU A 14 -5.02 1.25 -8.45
C LEU A 14 -3.64 0.71 -8.06
N GLY A 15 -2.88 0.16 -9.01
CA GLY A 15 -1.54 -0.35 -8.76
C GLY A 15 -0.59 0.72 -8.23
N LEU A 16 -0.62 1.90 -8.86
CA LEU A 16 0.13 3.08 -8.42
C LEU A 16 -0.33 3.55 -7.03
N TRP A 17 -1.63 3.70 -6.81
CA TRP A 17 -2.19 4.13 -5.53
C TRP A 17 -1.79 3.19 -4.38
N ILE A 18 -1.86 1.87 -4.61
CA ILE A 18 -1.49 0.87 -3.62
C ILE A 18 0.00 0.97 -3.28
N GLY A 19 0.87 1.18 -4.29
CA GLY A 19 2.32 1.25 -4.10
C GLY A 19 2.84 2.56 -3.51
N LEU A 20 2.16 3.69 -3.73
CA LEU A 20 2.69 5.02 -3.39
C LEU A 20 2.09 5.62 -2.12
N VAL A 21 0.82 5.33 -1.79
CA VAL A 21 0.12 6.05 -0.72
C VAL A 21 0.64 5.62 0.67
N PRO A 22 1.00 6.57 1.57
CA PRO A 22 1.44 6.24 2.93
C PRO A 22 0.34 5.56 3.73
N PHE A 23 0.72 4.81 4.77
CA PHE A 23 -0.24 4.09 5.61
C PHE A 23 0.10 4.24 7.08
N SER A 24 -0.88 4.01 7.94
CA SER A 24 -0.70 3.99 9.38
C SER A 24 -1.08 2.63 9.95
N ARG A 25 -0.39 2.23 11.03
CA ARG A 25 -0.67 1.02 11.79
C ARG A 25 -1.17 1.38 13.19
N PRO A 26 -2.10 0.61 13.76
CA PRO A 26 -2.45 0.74 15.17
C PRO A 26 -1.21 0.43 16.02
N LEU A 27 -0.97 1.28 17.01
CA LEU A 27 0.13 1.19 17.96
C LEU A 27 -0.44 0.80 19.33
N PRO A 28 -0.59 -0.50 19.63
CA PRO A 28 -1.16 -0.92 20.91
C PRO A 28 -0.29 -0.44 22.07
N GLY A 29 -0.91 0.27 23.01
CA GLY A 29 -0.24 0.82 24.20
C GLY A 29 0.41 2.20 24.03
N GLY A 30 0.31 2.85 22.86
CA GLY A 30 0.99 4.14 22.61
C GLY A 30 0.32 5.40 23.17
N ALA A 31 -0.71 5.26 24.00
CA ALA A 31 -1.49 6.36 24.56
C ALA A 31 -2.12 5.94 25.90
N PRO A 32 -2.54 6.91 26.74
CA PRO A 32 -3.36 6.64 27.91
C PRO A 32 -4.61 5.83 27.52
N PHE A 33 -5.15 5.06 28.47
CA PHE A 33 -6.32 4.22 28.21
C PHE A 33 -7.49 5.08 27.70
N SER A 34 -7.83 4.93 26.44
CA SER A 34 -8.97 5.61 25.81
C SER A 34 -9.80 4.60 25.03
N LEU A 35 -11.13 4.71 25.18
CA LEU A 35 -12.11 3.92 24.44
C LEU A 35 -12.37 4.50 23.04
N GLU A 36 -11.91 5.72 22.74
CA GLU A 36 -12.21 6.43 21.50
C GLU A 36 -11.32 6.02 20.31
N ALA A 37 -10.03 5.73 20.53
CA ALA A 37 -9.16 5.23 19.48
C ALA A 37 -7.85 4.64 20.01
N THR A 38 -7.41 3.53 19.41
CA THR A 38 -6.01 3.09 19.53
C THR A 38 -5.13 4.08 18.78
N PRO A 39 -4.07 4.63 19.40
CA PRO A 39 -3.15 5.55 18.73
C PRO A 39 -2.54 4.86 17.51
N ARG A 40 -2.26 5.65 16.47
CA ARG A 40 -1.72 5.16 15.20
C ARG A 40 -0.34 5.73 14.97
N ILE A 41 0.55 4.92 14.42
CA ILE A 41 1.85 5.38 13.95
C ILE A 41 1.84 5.49 12.43
N GLY A 42 2.36 6.60 11.91
CA GLY A 42 2.55 6.79 10.48
C GLY A 42 3.76 5.98 10.02
N CYS A 43 3.56 5.10 9.04
CA CYS A 43 4.65 4.50 8.28
C CYS A 43 4.93 5.36 7.05
N GLN A 44 6.18 5.37 6.56
CA GLN A 44 6.52 6.06 5.31
C GLN A 44 5.84 5.41 4.10
N THR A 45 6.04 6.01 2.92
CA THR A 45 5.51 5.48 1.67
C THR A 45 6.03 4.04 1.43
N PRO A 46 5.21 3.12 0.90
CA PRO A 46 5.58 1.71 0.78
C PRO A 46 6.87 1.45 -0.02
N ILE A 47 7.18 2.30 -1.01
CA ILE A 47 8.41 2.22 -1.81
C ILE A 47 9.66 2.49 -0.96
N VAL A 48 9.61 3.46 -0.05
CA VAL A 48 10.72 3.73 0.88
C VAL A 48 10.75 2.66 1.97
N GLY A 49 9.57 2.26 2.45
CA GLY A 49 9.43 1.28 3.53
C GLY A 49 9.86 -0.14 3.19
N MET A 50 9.89 -0.55 1.92
CA MET A 50 10.31 -1.91 1.55
C MET A 50 11.82 -2.17 1.68
N VAL A 51 12.65 -1.10 1.70
CA VAL A 51 14.12 -1.14 1.76
C VAL A 51 14.66 -1.41 3.18
N GLY A 52 13.76 -1.59 4.17
CA GLY A 52 14.10 -2.17 5.47
C GLY A 52 14.53 -1.19 6.57
N HIS A 53 14.26 0.11 6.40
CA HIS A 53 14.57 1.14 7.41
C HIS A 53 13.32 1.78 8.05
N ASP A 54 12.12 1.33 7.71
CA ASP A 54 10.87 1.90 8.20
C ASP A 54 10.41 1.16 9.45
N GLN A 55 11.17 1.37 10.53
CA GLN A 55 10.89 0.89 11.88
C GLN A 55 10.72 2.09 12.81
N PRO A 56 9.61 2.84 12.70
CA PRO A 56 9.35 3.92 13.64
C PRO A 56 9.26 3.33 15.05
N ALA A 57 10.09 3.87 15.93
CA ALA A 57 10.09 3.55 17.35
C ALA A 57 9.06 4.45 18.03
N ALA A 58 8.22 3.85 18.86
CA ALA A 58 7.25 4.57 19.64
C ALA A 58 7.27 4.11 21.09
N GLU A 59 7.01 5.06 21.98
CA GLU A 59 6.82 4.73 23.38
C GLU A 59 5.44 4.14 23.59
N VAL A 60 5.41 2.99 24.26
CA VAL A 60 4.18 2.31 24.66
C VAL A 60 4.19 2.08 26.16
N PHE A 61 3.06 2.32 26.81
CA PHE A 61 2.90 2.02 28.22
C PHE A 61 2.88 0.51 28.45
N THR A 62 3.55 0.06 29.50
CA THR A 62 3.68 -1.37 29.84
C THR A 62 2.68 -1.85 30.90
N VAL A 63 1.99 -0.91 31.56
CA VAL A 63 1.04 -1.17 32.64
C VAL A 63 -0.42 -1.22 32.14
N PRO A 64 -1.28 -2.07 32.74
CA PRO A 64 -2.72 -2.05 32.49
C PRO A 64 -3.35 -0.72 32.96
N ARG A 65 -4.20 -0.10 32.13
CA ARG A 65 -4.79 1.25 32.33
C ARG A 65 -3.76 2.38 32.52
N PRO A 66 -2.99 2.70 31.46
CA PRO A 66 -1.94 3.70 31.55
C PRO A 66 -2.46 5.12 31.83
N GLN A 67 -1.75 5.83 32.72
CA GLN A 67 -1.88 7.24 33.04
C GLN A 67 -0.57 8.00 32.74
N VAL A 68 -0.67 9.34 32.71
CA VAL A 68 0.49 10.20 32.49
C VAL A 68 1.46 10.06 33.68
N GLY A 69 2.70 9.65 33.40
CA GLY A 69 3.73 9.39 34.42
C GLY A 69 4.06 7.90 34.64
N ASP A 70 3.30 6.99 34.02
CA ASP A 70 3.56 5.55 34.06
C ASP A 70 4.76 5.14 33.20
N PRO A 71 5.43 4.00 33.52
CA PRO A 71 6.59 3.53 32.79
C PRO A 71 6.27 3.16 31.33
N THR A 72 7.00 3.79 30.41
CA THR A 72 6.96 3.51 28.97
C THR A 72 8.11 2.59 28.56
N ALA A 73 7.88 1.78 27.53
CA ALA A 73 8.90 0.99 26.85
C ALA A 73 8.89 1.34 25.36
N THR A 74 10.07 1.40 24.75
CA THR A 74 10.18 1.64 23.32
C THR A 74 9.82 0.37 22.55
N LYS A 75 8.74 0.40 21.77
CA LYS A 75 8.40 -0.64 20.79
C LYS A 75 8.72 -0.15 19.39
N LYS A 76 9.51 -0.94 18.66
CA LYS A 76 9.65 -0.81 17.21
C LYS A 76 8.48 -1.51 16.53
N VAL A 77 7.79 -0.80 15.64
CA VAL A 77 6.76 -1.38 14.78
C VAL A 77 7.38 -1.67 13.42
N ASP A 78 7.32 -2.92 12.98
CA ASP A 78 7.80 -3.29 11.65
C ASP A 78 6.75 -2.94 10.57
N CYS A 79 6.93 -1.79 9.92
CA CYS A 79 6.12 -1.38 8.77
C CYS A 79 6.56 -2.10 7.46
N THR A 80 7.78 -2.66 7.42
CA THR A 80 8.42 -3.25 6.24
C THR A 80 7.58 -4.35 5.61
N ARG A 81 7.02 -5.26 6.42
CA ARG A 81 6.22 -6.40 5.92
C ARG A 81 4.99 -5.92 5.16
N HIS A 82 4.32 -4.89 5.66
CA HIS A 82 3.12 -4.34 5.04
C HIS A 82 3.46 -3.48 3.82
N ALA A 83 4.56 -2.72 3.89
CA ALA A 83 5.10 -1.98 2.76
C ALA A 83 5.42 -2.93 1.58
N ARG A 84 6.13 -4.04 1.83
CA ARG A 84 6.45 -5.06 0.82
C ARG A 84 5.20 -5.64 0.17
N PHE A 85 4.18 -5.98 0.96
CA PHE A 85 2.91 -6.51 0.44
C PHE A 85 2.19 -5.53 -0.48
N ARG A 86 2.16 -4.24 -0.13
CA ARG A 86 1.55 -3.21 -0.97
C ARG A 86 2.35 -3.00 -2.25
N VAL A 87 3.68 -2.97 -2.18
CA VAL A 87 4.51 -2.83 -3.38
C VAL A 87 4.36 -4.04 -4.31
N THR A 88 4.35 -5.28 -3.79
CA THR A 88 4.19 -6.47 -4.64
C THR A 88 2.85 -6.46 -5.36
N ILE A 89 1.74 -6.18 -4.67
CA ILE A 89 0.41 -6.09 -5.29
C ILE A 89 0.33 -4.93 -6.28
N GLY A 90 0.82 -3.75 -5.89
CA GLY A 90 0.80 -2.56 -6.75
C GLY A 90 1.57 -2.80 -8.05
N THR A 91 2.75 -3.40 -7.95
CA THR A 91 3.60 -3.73 -9.10
C THR A 91 2.95 -4.78 -10.00
N ALA A 92 2.35 -5.84 -9.42
CA ALA A 92 1.65 -6.85 -10.19
C ALA A 92 0.50 -6.25 -11.01
N LEU A 93 -0.29 -5.36 -10.41
CA LEU A 93 -1.38 -4.68 -11.12
C LEU A 93 -0.89 -3.80 -12.27
N VAL A 94 0.20 -3.05 -12.06
CA VAL A 94 0.80 -2.22 -13.11
C VAL A 94 1.28 -3.08 -14.28
N VAL A 95 1.98 -4.19 -14.00
CA VAL A 95 2.49 -5.12 -15.04
C VAL A 95 1.34 -5.72 -15.85
N VAL A 96 0.30 -6.24 -15.18
CA VAL A 96 -0.88 -6.82 -15.85
C VAL A 96 -1.59 -5.79 -16.72
N ALA A 97 -1.71 -4.56 -16.24
CA ALA A 97 -2.36 -3.50 -16.99
C ALA A 97 -1.56 -3.08 -18.24
N ILE A 98 -0.24 -3.02 -18.16
CA ILE A 98 0.63 -2.75 -19.33
C ILE A 98 0.52 -3.88 -20.36
N ILE A 99 0.56 -5.14 -19.92
CA ILE A 99 0.41 -6.30 -20.81
C ILE A 99 -0.97 -6.25 -21.49
N SER A 100 -2.04 -6.02 -20.72
CA SER A 100 -3.39 -5.87 -21.27
C SER A 100 -3.45 -4.75 -22.31
N TRP A 101 -2.89 -3.57 -22.00
CA TRP A 101 -2.87 -2.43 -22.91
C TRP A 101 -2.17 -2.73 -24.23
N THR A 102 -0.99 -3.37 -24.18
CA THR A 102 -0.24 -3.76 -25.38
C THR A 102 -0.99 -4.80 -26.22
N THR A 103 -1.65 -5.77 -25.57
CA THR A 103 -2.45 -6.79 -26.29
C THR A 103 -3.67 -6.19 -26.99
N ILE A 104 -4.35 -5.22 -26.37
CA ILE A 104 -5.50 -4.55 -27.00
C ILE A 104 -5.05 -3.72 -28.20
N ARG A 105 -3.91 -3.02 -28.09
CA ARG A 105 -3.33 -2.26 -29.22
C ARG A 105 -2.97 -3.17 -30.40
N ARG A 106 -2.35 -4.33 -30.14
CA ARG A 106 -2.00 -5.29 -31.21
C ARG A 106 -3.22 -5.78 -31.97
N ARG A 107 -4.29 -6.21 -31.27
CA ARG A 107 -5.53 -6.65 -31.92
C ARG A 107 -6.21 -5.56 -32.75
N GLY A 108 -6.15 -4.30 -32.32
CA GLY A 108 -6.66 -3.19 -33.12
C GLY A 108 -5.88 -2.99 -34.42
N SER A 109 -4.56 -3.19 -34.39
CA SER A 109 -3.71 -3.12 -35.58
C SER A 109 -3.98 -4.26 -36.55
N GLU A 110 -4.18 -5.49 -36.06
CA GLU A 110 -4.44 -6.67 -36.90
C GLU A 110 -5.82 -6.57 -37.58
N ALA A 111 -6.85 -6.10 -36.86
CA ALA A 111 -8.18 -5.86 -37.43
C ALA A 111 -8.22 -4.75 -38.51
N SER A 112 -7.17 -3.93 -38.60
CA SER A 112 -7.05 -2.88 -39.63
C SER A 112 -6.42 -3.39 -40.93
N VAL A 113 -5.89 -4.63 -40.94
CA VAL A 113 -5.14 -5.22 -42.06
C VAL A 113 -5.98 -6.26 -42.82
N GLU A 114 -7.16 -6.65 -42.31
CA GLU A 114 -8.04 -7.59 -43.01
C GLU A 114 -8.59 -6.93 -44.30
N PRO A 115 -8.25 -7.44 -45.51
CA PRO A 115 -8.70 -6.86 -46.76
C PRO A 115 -10.20 -7.09 -46.93
N SER A 116 -10.93 -6.06 -47.36
CA SER A 116 -12.26 -6.24 -47.95
C SER A 116 -12.13 -6.98 -49.28
N ASP A 117 -12.39 -8.29 -49.25
CA ASP A 117 -12.88 -9.04 -50.41
C ASP A 117 -14.42 -9.09 -50.38
#